data_AF-A0A355TV51-F1
#
_entry.id   AF-A0A355TV51-F1
#
_cell.length_a   1.000
_cell.length_b   1.000
_cell.length_c   1.000
_cell.angle_alpha   90.00
_cell.angle_beta   90.00
_cell.angle_gamma   90.00
#
_symmetry.space_group_name_H-M   'P 1'
#
loop_
_entity.id
_entity.type
_entity.pdbx_description
1 polymer ?
#
loop_
_entity_poly.entity_id
_entity_poly.type
_entity_poly.pdbx_seq_one_letter_code
_entity_poly.pdbx_strand_id
1 'polypeptide(L)'
;MAKRAKGTGTLRKRKDGRWEGRLFLGKDENGKNQYKTVTSMKKSECQRKLDTIIEENEKRKRNEEHRYGDCVNPTVEEWSKIYIEDFCKGYLKPKTISGYESMIKNYINPYLGKYHLRDLTKLICQQYIMDIYENSCLVFSRKDVLQWAWCRKRY
;
A
#
# COMPACT_ATOMS: atom_id res chain seq x y z
N MET A 1 -25.57 -27.77 -13.46
CA MET A 1 -25.42 -26.31 -13.27
C MET A 1 -23.94 -26.00 -13.09
N ALA A 2 -23.35 -25.19 -13.97
CA ALA A 2 -21.93 -24.88 -13.94
C ALA A 2 -21.56 -24.13 -12.65
N LYS A 3 -20.57 -24.66 -11.91
CA LYS A 3 -20.05 -24.07 -10.68
C LYS A 3 -19.31 -22.78 -11.07
N ARG A 4 -19.82 -21.62 -10.66
CA ARG A 4 -19.17 -20.33 -10.96
C ARG A 4 -17.75 -20.30 -10.40
N ALA A 5 -16.85 -19.63 -11.12
CA ALA A 5 -15.46 -19.45 -10.69
C ALA A 5 -15.41 -18.84 -9.27
N LYS A 6 -14.48 -19.33 -8.45
CA LYS A 6 -14.30 -18.82 -7.08
C LYS A 6 -13.82 -17.36 -7.16
N GLY A 7 -14.61 -16.40 -6.67
CA GLY A 7 -14.21 -14.99 -6.58
C GLY A 7 -15.16 -13.98 -7.23
N THR A 8 -16.09 -14.41 -8.10
CA THR A 8 -16.93 -13.49 -8.90
C THR A 8 -18.07 -12.81 -8.14
N GLY A 9 -18.19 -13.04 -6.83
CA GLY A 9 -19.34 -12.57 -6.04
C GLY A 9 -20.67 -13.22 -6.45
N THR A 10 -21.70 -13.08 -5.60
CA THR A 10 -23.06 -13.56 -5.89
C THR A 10 -23.98 -12.38 -6.07
N LEU A 11 -24.63 -12.28 -7.23
CA LEU A 11 -25.63 -11.26 -7.52
C LEU A 11 -27.04 -11.87 -7.42
N ARG A 12 -27.93 -11.30 -6.60
CA ARG A 12 -29.33 -11.75 -6.45
C ARG A 12 -30.30 -10.57 -6.45
N LYS A 13 -31.52 -10.80 -6.93
CA LYS A 13 -32.62 -9.81 -6.85
C LYS A 13 -33.46 -10.08 -5.60
N ARG A 14 -33.71 -9.05 -4.77
CA ARG A 14 -34.60 -9.13 -3.61
C ARG A 14 -36.06 -8.95 -4.03
N LYS A 15 -37.00 -9.40 -3.19
CA LYS A 15 -38.45 -9.16 -3.34
C LYS A 15 -38.79 -7.67 -3.50
N ASP A 16 -38.01 -6.78 -2.86
CA ASP A 16 -38.14 -5.32 -2.93
C ASP A 16 -37.65 -4.68 -4.25
N GLY A 17 -37.29 -5.48 -5.25
CA GLY A 17 -36.82 -5.01 -6.56
C GLY A 17 -35.34 -4.57 -6.63
N ARG A 18 -34.68 -4.42 -5.48
CA ARG A 18 -33.24 -4.11 -5.37
C ARG A 18 -32.36 -5.31 -5.72
N TRP A 19 -31.20 -5.04 -6.32
CA TRP A 19 -30.12 -5.98 -6.58
C TRP A 19 -29.14 -5.99 -5.40
N GLU A 20 -28.74 -7.18 -4.97
CA GLU A 20 -27.71 -7.39 -3.97
C GLU A 20 -26.52 -8.14 -4.57
N GLY A 21 -25.32 -7.59 -4.42
CA GLY A 21 -24.06 -8.26 -4.65
C GLY A 21 -23.43 -8.68 -3.33
N ARG A 22 -22.98 -9.93 -3.22
CA ARG A 22 -22.25 -10.46 -2.06
C ARG A 22 -20.87 -10.92 -2.47
N LEU A 23 -19.83 -10.38 -1.86
CA LEU A 23 -18.47 -10.90 -1.98
C LEU A 23 -18.07 -11.62 -0.70
N PHE A 24 -17.47 -12.80 -0.83
CA PHE A 24 -16.86 -13.52 0.28
C PHE A 24 -15.47 -12.94 0.56
N LEU A 25 -15.25 -12.40 1.76
CA LEU A 25 -13.98 -11.80 2.15
C LEU A 25 -13.03 -12.84 2.74
N GLY A 26 -13.54 -13.76 3.58
CA GLY A 26 -12.72 -14.76 4.26
C GLY A 26 -13.42 -15.33 5.49
N LYS A 27 -12.66 -15.99 6.35
CA LYS A 27 -13.11 -16.43 7.67
C LYS A 27 -12.48 -15.54 8.74
N ASP A 28 -13.30 -15.17 9.72
CA ASP A 28 -12.86 -14.48 10.92
C ASP A 28 -12.05 -15.41 11.85
N GLU A 29 -11.38 -14.88 12.87
CA GLU A 29 -10.64 -15.68 13.87
C GLU A 29 -11.53 -16.72 14.58
N ASN A 30 -12.84 -16.43 14.65
CA ASN A 30 -13.88 -17.33 15.18
C ASN A 30 -14.45 -18.32 14.14
N GLY A 31 -13.82 -18.44 12.96
CA GLY A 31 -14.21 -19.38 11.90
C GLY A 31 -15.49 -18.99 11.14
N LYS A 32 -16.10 -17.84 11.43
CA LYS A 32 -17.31 -17.34 10.75
C LYS A 32 -16.97 -16.74 9.39
N ASN A 33 -17.75 -17.08 8.36
CA ASN A 33 -17.60 -16.52 7.02
C ASN A 33 -18.01 -15.05 7.01
N GLN A 34 -17.07 -14.15 6.66
CA GLN A 34 -17.35 -12.74 6.45
C GLN A 34 -17.70 -12.44 5.00
N TYR A 35 -18.76 -11.65 4.80
CA TYR A 35 -19.23 -11.22 3.48
C TYR A 35 -19.35 -9.70 3.42
N LYS A 36 -18.88 -9.09 2.32
CA LYS A 36 -19.16 -7.69 1.98
C LYS A 36 -20.38 -7.67 1.06
N THR A 37 -21.39 -6.88 1.42
CA THR A 37 -22.66 -6.80 0.69
C THR A 37 -22.82 -5.43 0.07
N VAL A 38 -23.23 -5.36 -1.19
CA VAL A 38 -23.61 -4.12 -1.88
C VAL A 38 -25.03 -4.21 -2.40
N THR A 39 -25.75 -3.09 -2.36
CA THR A 39 -27.12 -3.02 -2.87
C THR A 39 -27.28 -1.86 -3.84
N SER A 40 -28.00 -2.07 -4.95
CA SER A 40 -28.44 -1.00 -5.85
C SER A 40 -29.80 -1.30 -6.48
N MET A 41 -30.49 -0.27 -6.97
CA MET A 41 -31.74 -0.42 -7.73
C MET A 41 -31.49 -0.97 -9.14
N LYS A 42 -30.38 -0.59 -9.78
CA LYS A 42 -30.01 -1.02 -11.13
C LYS A 42 -28.99 -2.16 -11.09
N LYS A 43 -29.19 -3.14 -11.97
CA LYS A 43 -28.30 -4.30 -12.12
C LYS A 43 -26.86 -3.89 -12.45
N SER A 44 -26.70 -2.96 -13.40
CA SER A 44 -25.40 -2.47 -13.86
C SER A 44 -24.62 -1.72 -12.78
N GLU A 45 -25.30 -0.89 -11.99
CA GLU A 45 -24.66 -0.19 -10.86
C GLU A 45 -24.28 -1.15 -9.73
N CYS A 46 -25.10 -2.17 -9.48
CA CYS A 46 -24.77 -3.20 -8.50
C CYS A 46 -23.55 -4.02 -8.95
N GLN A 47 -23.46 -4.35 -10.24
CA GLN A 47 -22.30 -5.02 -10.82
C GLN A 47 -21.03 -4.18 -10.68
N ARG A 48 -21.06 -2.90 -11.07
CA ARG A 48 -19.89 -2.00 -10.92
C ARG A 48 -19.41 -1.91 -9.47
N LYS A 49 -20.32 -1.76 -8.51
CA LYS A 49 -19.98 -1.73 -7.08
C LYS A 49 -19.39 -3.05 -6.60
N LEU A 50 -19.85 -4.17 -7.15
CA LEU A 50 -19.32 -5.50 -6.86
C LEU A 50 -17.92 -5.67 -7.44
N ASP A 51 -17.69 -5.24 -8.68
CA ASP A 51 -16.39 -5.30 -9.35
C ASP A 51 -15.34 -4.46 -8.59
N THR A 52 -15.69 -3.26 -8.12
CA THR A 52 -14.81 -2.43 -7.27
C THR A 52 -14.41 -3.15 -5.98
N ILE A 53 -15.34 -3.88 -5.36
CA ILE A 53 -15.08 -4.61 -4.12
C ILE A 53 -14.25 -5.88 -4.38
N ILE A 54 -14.43 -6.52 -5.53
CA ILE A 54 -13.57 -7.64 -5.96
C ILE A 54 -12.14 -7.13 -6.13
N GLU A 55 -11.95 -6.03 -6.84
CA GLU A 55 -10.62 -5.45 -7.08
C GLU A 55 -9.95 -5.01 -5.77
N GLU A 56 -10.69 -4.40 -4.85
CA GLU A 56 -10.20 -4.05 -3.51
C GLU A 56 -9.79 -5.29 -2.70
N ASN A 57 -10.59 -6.35 -2.76
CA ASN A 57 -10.30 -7.60 -2.06
C ASN A 57 -9.12 -8.36 -2.67
N GLU A 58 -8.97 -8.34 -4.00
CA GLU A 58 -7.79 -8.89 -4.67
C GLU A 58 -6.53 -8.10 -4.34
N LYS A 59 -6.60 -6.77 -4.24
CA LYS A 59 -5.49 -5.95 -3.74
C LYS A 59 -5.13 -6.31 -2.29
N ARG A 60 -6.13 -6.45 -1.41
CA ARG A 60 -5.91 -6.87 -0.02
C ARG A 60 -5.32 -8.27 0.07
N LYS A 61 -5.82 -9.22 -0.70
CA LYS A 61 -5.29 -10.58 -0.78
C LYS A 61 -3.89 -10.62 -1.35
N ARG A 62 -3.57 -9.84 -2.39
CA ARG A 62 -2.19 -9.67 -2.82
C ARG A 62 -1.35 -9.15 -1.66
N ASN A 63 -1.78 -8.12 -0.95
CA ASN A 63 -1.02 -7.58 0.19
C ASN A 63 -0.87 -8.59 1.36
N GLU A 64 -1.83 -9.49 1.59
CA GLU A 64 -1.76 -10.56 2.61
C GLU A 64 -0.98 -11.80 2.13
N GLU A 65 -1.07 -12.14 0.84
CA GLU A 65 -0.43 -13.29 0.20
C GLU A 65 1.05 -13.00 -0.12
N HIS A 66 1.44 -11.72 -0.19
CA HIS A 66 2.81 -11.28 0.09
C HIS A 66 3.15 -11.42 1.59
N ARG A 67 2.89 -12.61 2.16
CA ARG A 67 3.89 -13.21 3.06
C ARG A 67 5.20 -13.14 2.27
N TYR A 68 6.12 -12.27 2.68
CA TYR A 68 7.47 -12.06 2.11
C TYR A 68 8.14 -13.42 1.83
N GLY A 69 7.87 -13.97 0.65
CA GLY A 69 7.95 -15.41 0.41
C GLY A 69 8.97 -15.82 -0.63
N ASP A 70 9.43 -14.90 -1.46
CA ASP A 70 10.54 -15.12 -2.41
C ASP A 70 11.73 -14.16 -2.19
N CYS A 71 11.55 -13.10 -1.41
CA CYS A 71 12.63 -12.19 -0.99
C CYS A 71 12.86 -12.34 0.52
N VAL A 72 13.60 -13.37 0.92
CA VAL A 72 13.92 -13.64 2.34
C VAL A 72 14.66 -12.46 2.98
N ASN A 73 15.32 -11.61 2.19
CA ASN A 73 15.99 -10.37 2.57
C ASN A 73 16.06 -9.41 1.37
N PRO A 74 15.02 -8.62 1.03
CA PRO A 74 15.15 -7.65 -0.05
C PRO A 74 16.13 -6.53 0.37
N THR A 75 16.83 -5.99 -0.62
CA THR A 75 17.58 -4.74 -0.46
C THR A 75 16.63 -3.56 -0.28
N VAL A 76 17.13 -2.45 0.26
CA VAL A 76 16.34 -1.22 0.38
C VAL A 76 15.81 -0.75 -0.99
N GLU A 77 16.58 -0.93 -2.06
CA GLU A 77 16.15 -0.55 -3.41
C GLU A 77 14.98 -1.41 -3.90
N GLU A 78 15.08 -2.73 -3.79
CA GLU A 78 14.03 -3.68 -4.18
C GLU A 78 12.76 -3.45 -3.38
N TRP A 79 12.90 -3.27 -2.07
CA TRP A 79 11.78 -2.98 -1.20
C TRP A 79 11.11 -1.65 -1.54
N SER A 80 11.90 -0.63 -1.88
CA SER A 80 11.35 0.68 -2.25
C SER A 80 10.53 0.62 -3.54
N LYS A 81 10.91 -0.24 -4.49
CA LYS A 81 10.12 -0.50 -5.71
C LYS A 81 8.78 -1.14 -5.34
N ILE A 82 8.80 -2.24 -4.58
CA ILE A 82 7.57 -2.91 -4.11
C ILE A 82 6.66 -1.93 -3.36
N TYR A 83 7.23 -1.09 -2.49
CA TYR A 83 6.48 -0.07 -1.76
C TYR A 83 5.75 0.91 -2.68
N ILE A 84 6.43 1.42 -3.70
CA ILE A 84 5.81 2.34 -4.65
C ILE A 84 4.72 1.63 -5.47
N GLU A 85 4.98 0.42 -5.93
CA GLU A 85 4.08 -0.31 -6.82
C GLU A 85 2.81 -0.79 -6.12
N ASP A 86 2.95 -1.41 -4.96
CA ASP A 86 1.83 -2.05 -4.27
C ASP A 86 1.09 -1.09 -3.33
N PHE A 87 1.81 -0.16 -2.69
CA PHE A 87 1.22 0.73 -1.68
C PHE A 87 0.96 2.14 -2.20
N CYS A 88 1.71 2.63 -3.20
CA CYS A 88 1.57 4.03 -3.65
C CYS A 88 0.70 4.17 -4.91
N LYS A 89 0.88 3.33 -5.94
CA LYS A 89 0.18 3.45 -7.25
C LYS A 89 -1.35 3.42 -7.17
N GLY A 90 -1.93 2.82 -6.12
CA GLY A 90 -3.38 2.74 -5.91
C GLY A 90 -4.00 3.82 -5.01
N TYR A 91 -3.19 4.52 -4.20
CA TYR A 91 -3.68 5.40 -3.12
C TYR A 91 -3.27 6.86 -3.31
N LEU A 92 -2.15 7.10 -4.00
CA LEU A 92 -1.57 8.43 -4.14
C LEU A 92 -1.74 8.99 -5.54
N LYS A 93 -1.73 10.33 -5.63
CA LYS A 93 -1.70 11.05 -6.91
C LYS A 93 -0.38 10.77 -7.64
N PRO A 94 -0.37 10.71 -8.99
CA PRO A 94 0.83 10.39 -9.77
C PRO A 94 2.00 11.35 -9.52
N LYS A 95 1.70 12.63 -9.26
CA LYS A 95 2.72 13.63 -8.91
C LYS A 95 3.46 13.30 -7.60
N THR A 96 2.74 12.80 -6.61
CA THR A 96 3.30 12.40 -5.31
C THR A 96 4.17 11.16 -5.48
N ILE A 97 3.71 10.19 -6.28
CA ILE A 97 4.45 8.97 -6.59
C ILE A 97 5.79 9.31 -7.27
N SER A 98 5.76 10.14 -8.30
CA SER A 98 6.98 10.58 -9.00
C SER A 98 7.97 11.33 -8.09
N GLY A 99 7.44 12.11 -7.13
CA GLY A 99 8.26 12.76 -6.10
C GLY A 99 8.95 11.75 -5.18
N TYR A 100 8.23 10.72 -4.72
CA TYR A 100 8.80 9.65 -3.90
C TYR A 100 9.83 8.83 -4.68
N GLU A 101 9.54 8.45 -5.93
CA GLU A 101 10.50 7.77 -6.80
C GLU A 101 11.79 8.58 -6.97
N SER A 102 11.67 9.88 -7.20
CA SER A 102 12.82 10.78 -7.34
C SER A 102 13.62 10.88 -6.05
N MET A 103 12.95 10.99 -4.91
CA MET A 103 13.59 11.08 -3.60
C MET A 103 14.34 9.79 -3.25
N ILE A 104 13.71 8.65 -3.48
CA ILE A 104 14.31 7.33 -3.26
C ILE A 104 15.52 7.15 -4.18
N LYS A 105 15.38 7.42 -5.47
CA LYS A 105 16.46 7.24 -6.47
C LYS A 105 17.67 8.13 -6.19
N ASN A 106 17.45 9.38 -5.79
CA ASN A 106 18.54 10.36 -5.65
C ASN A 106 19.16 10.36 -4.25
N TYR A 107 18.39 10.09 -3.20
CA TYR A 107 18.86 10.24 -1.83
C TYR A 107 18.97 8.94 -1.04
N ILE A 108 18.16 7.92 -1.34
CA ILE A 108 18.13 6.69 -0.55
C ILE A 108 18.96 5.61 -1.23
N ASN A 109 18.73 5.36 -2.52
CA ASN A 109 19.43 4.33 -3.29
C ASN A 109 20.96 4.46 -3.32
N PRO A 110 21.57 5.65 -3.51
CA PRO A 110 23.04 5.73 -3.62
C PRO A 110 23.77 5.32 -2.33
N TYR A 111 23.14 5.51 -1.17
CA TYR A 111 23.74 5.24 0.13
C TYR A 111 23.23 3.95 0.76
N LEU A 112 21.91 3.81 0.84
CA LEU A 112 21.24 2.73 1.56
C LEU A 112 20.76 1.60 0.64
N GLY A 113 20.70 1.83 -0.67
CA GLY A 113 20.11 0.90 -1.64
C GLY A 113 20.76 -0.49 -1.67
N LYS A 114 22.06 -0.56 -1.37
CA LYS A 114 22.84 -1.82 -1.36
C LYS A 114 22.63 -2.65 -0.10
N TYR A 115 22.13 -2.06 0.98
CA TYR A 115 21.94 -2.76 2.23
C TYR A 115 20.64 -3.57 2.20
N HIS A 116 20.66 -4.75 2.80
CA HIS A 116 19.43 -5.47 3.10
C HIS A 116 18.70 -4.78 4.26
N LEU A 117 17.36 -4.85 4.25
CA LEU A 117 16.56 -4.24 5.30
C LEU A 117 16.92 -4.76 6.71
N ARG A 118 17.37 -6.01 6.82
CA ARG A 118 17.77 -6.61 8.10
C ARG A 118 19.14 -6.11 8.60
N ASP A 119 19.98 -5.66 7.70
CA ASP A 119 21.34 -5.22 8.01
C ASP A 119 21.40 -3.73 8.36
N LEU A 120 20.28 -3.01 8.21
CA LEU A 120 20.14 -1.60 8.59
C LEU A 120 20.30 -1.42 10.10
N THR A 121 21.53 -1.11 10.48
CA THR A 121 21.91 -0.79 11.86
C THR A 121 21.83 0.72 12.09
N LYS A 122 21.63 1.13 13.34
CA LYS A 122 21.65 2.55 13.76
C LYS A 122 22.88 3.31 13.25
N LEU A 123 24.04 2.64 13.24
CA LEU A 123 25.30 3.20 12.75
C LEU A 123 25.21 3.57 11.27
N ILE A 124 24.66 2.70 10.42
CA ILE A 124 24.50 2.93 8.97
C ILE A 124 23.57 4.12 8.73
N CYS A 125 22.48 4.22 9.50
CA CYS A 125 21.58 5.38 9.43
C CYS A 125 22.27 6.67 9.88
N GLN A 126 23.10 6.62 10.93
CA GLN A 126 23.84 7.78 11.40
C GLN A 126 24.90 8.22 10.38
N GLN A 127 25.66 7.30 9.80
CA GLN A 127 26.62 7.57 8.74
C GLN A 127 25.94 8.20 7.53
N TYR A 128 24.81 7.65 7.10
CA TYR A 128 24.01 8.24 6.03
C TYR A 128 23.60 9.70 6.33
N ILE A 129 23.11 9.96 7.55
CA ILE A 129 22.74 11.32 7.96
C ILE A 129 23.97 12.24 7.90
N MET A 130 25.11 11.81 8.45
CA MET A 130 26.34 12.60 8.44
C MET A 130 26.85 12.86 7.01
N ASP A 131 26.83 11.84 6.14
CA ASP A 131 27.20 11.96 4.73
C ASP A 131 26.32 12.98 4.01
N ILE A 132 25.00 13.00 4.30
CA ILE A 132 24.11 14.03 3.75
C ILE A 132 24.51 15.40 4.27
N TYR A 133 24.80 15.56 5.57
CA TYR A 133 25.20 16.84 6.15
C TYR A 133 26.52 17.36 5.57
N GLU A 134 27.50 16.48 5.33
CA GLU A 134 28.81 16.84 4.80
C GLU A 134 28.78 17.11 3.28
N ASN A 135 28.03 16.31 2.51
CA ASN A 135 27.90 16.49 1.07
C ASN A 135 26.84 17.54 0.68
N SER A 136 25.97 17.97 1.61
CA SER A 136 24.91 18.95 1.33
C SER A 136 25.28 20.35 1.78
N CYS A 137 25.94 21.05 0.85
CA CYS A 137 25.69 22.47 0.64
C CYS A 137 24.37 22.73 -0.14
N LEU A 138 23.43 21.76 -0.22
CA LEU A 138 22.20 21.88 -1.01
C LEU A 138 20.92 21.44 -0.27
N VAL A 139 20.17 22.46 0.17
CA VAL A 139 18.70 22.60 0.13
C VAL A 139 17.83 21.56 0.86
N PHE A 140 18.05 21.36 2.16
CA PHE A 140 16.87 21.40 3.05
C PHE A 140 16.55 22.88 3.26
N SER A 141 15.47 23.37 2.65
CA SER A 141 14.98 24.72 2.92
C SER A 141 14.85 24.88 4.44
N ARG A 142 15.53 25.89 5.00
CA ARG A 142 15.54 26.28 6.42
C ARG A 142 14.16 26.36 7.09
N LYS A 143 13.07 26.31 6.33
CA LYS A 143 11.69 26.38 6.79
C LYS A 143 11.18 25.08 7.44
N ASP A 144 11.64 23.91 7.00
CA ASP A 144 11.03 22.63 7.46
C ASP A 144 11.63 22.12 8.78
N VAL A 145 12.92 22.39 9.04
CA VAL A 145 13.57 22.01 10.30
C VAL A 145 13.08 22.86 11.48
N LEU A 146 12.72 24.13 11.23
CA LEU A 146 12.12 24.99 12.26
C LEU A 146 10.73 24.54 12.65
N GLN A 147 9.97 23.88 11.76
CA GLN A 147 8.65 23.34 12.10
C GLN A 147 8.75 22.10 13.00
N TRP A 148 9.83 21.31 12.85
CA TRP A 148 10.13 20.18 13.73
C TRP A 148 10.71 20.61 15.09
N ALA A 149 11.58 21.63 15.10
CA ALA A 149 12.16 22.18 16.32
C ALA A 149 11.14 22.97 17.18
N TRP A 150 10.16 23.63 16.57
CA TRP A 150 9.08 24.32 17.29
C TRP A 150 8.10 23.34 17.94
N CYS A 151 7.96 22.11 17.42
CA CYS A 151 7.10 21.08 17.98
C CYS A 151 7.71 20.39 19.21
N ARG A 152 9.04 20.40 19.37
CA ARG A 152 9.75 19.77 20.51
C ARG A 152 9.95 20.70 21.72
N LYS A 153 9.49 21.95 21.63
CA LYS A 153 9.58 22.97 22.71
C LYS A 153 8.22 23.29 23.35
N ARG A 154 7.20 22.45 23.08
CA ARG A 154 5.83 22.63 23.56
C ARG A 154 5.21 21.35 24.15
N TYR A 155 6.05 20.49 24.72
CA TYR A 155 5.72 19.51 25.76
C TYR A 155 6.95 19.35 26.65
#